data_AF-A0A2N6CTB2-F1
#
_entry.id   AF-A0A2N6CTB2-F1
#
_cell.length_a   1.000
_cell.length_b   1.000
_cell.length_c   1.000
_cell.angle_alpha   90.00
_cell.angle_beta   90.00
_cell.angle_gamma   90.00
#
_symmetry.space_group_name_H-M   'P 1'
#
loop_
_entity.id
_entity.type
_entity.pdbx_description
1 polymer ?
#
loop_
_entity_poly.entity_id
_entity_poly.type
_entity_poly.pdbx_seq_one_letter_code
_entity_poly.pdbx_strand_id
1 'polypeptide(L)'
;MYDDTDAHQTEEAILKRAIETVARETGLRLRIDKLRGKAGLREIDAVLTIKGRKERLAAEIKRWAPQANLGALINQVQALPMKGLLVADYVNPNMAEKLREQHVQFIDTVGNAYLDIPPVYILVTGRRQPKRKEKTKEDTNRAFDRTGLKVVFAFLCRPELVAAPYREIADVAGVALGTAGGVISGLKAAGFIFEYGKDKRRELVDYKRLLNRWVETYPEKLRPKAHIGDFHAEDPYWWQDFDVQ
;
A
#
# COMPACT_ATOMS: atom_id res chain seq x y z
N MET A 1 14.11 -4.92 -18.86
CA MET A 1 14.03 -6.27 -18.27
C MET A 1 14.47 -6.15 -16.83
N TYR A 2 13.54 -5.87 -15.91
CA TYR A 2 13.81 -6.03 -14.47
C TYR A 2 13.46 -7.48 -14.13
N ASP A 3 14.40 -8.16 -13.50
CA ASP A 3 14.54 -9.60 -13.39
C ASP A 3 13.44 -10.23 -12.52
N ASP A 4 12.65 -11.13 -13.10
CA ASP A 4 11.60 -11.91 -12.41
C ASP A 4 12.20 -12.68 -11.21
N THR A 5 13.49 -13.03 -11.32
CA THR A 5 14.29 -13.65 -10.24
C THR A 5 14.37 -12.80 -8.97
N ASP A 6 14.46 -11.47 -9.09
CA ASP A 6 14.60 -10.55 -7.94
C ASP A 6 13.27 -10.31 -7.21
N ALA A 7 12.18 -10.22 -7.97
CA ALA A 7 10.81 -10.15 -7.42
C ALA A 7 10.50 -11.39 -6.57
N HIS A 8 10.85 -12.54 -7.10
CA HIS A 8 10.72 -13.85 -6.50
C HIS A 8 11.52 -14.04 -5.20
N GLN A 9 12.78 -13.60 -5.16
CA GLN A 9 13.58 -13.64 -3.94
C GLN A 9 13.00 -12.71 -2.86
N THR A 10 12.44 -11.57 -3.29
CA THR A 10 11.81 -10.61 -2.39
C THR A 10 10.52 -11.18 -1.76
N GLU A 11 9.68 -11.86 -2.53
CA GLU A 11 8.44 -12.48 -2.03
C GLU A 11 8.71 -13.62 -1.05
N GLU A 12 9.70 -14.46 -1.33
CA GLU A 12 10.10 -15.51 -0.40
C GLU A 12 10.66 -14.93 0.92
N ALA A 13 11.40 -13.83 0.85
CA ALA A 13 11.88 -13.11 2.04
C ALA A 13 10.72 -12.54 2.88
N ILE A 14 9.70 -11.97 2.23
CA ILE A 14 8.48 -11.50 2.91
C ILE A 14 7.79 -12.66 3.61
N LEU A 15 7.61 -13.79 2.92
CA LEU A 15 6.96 -14.97 3.49
C LEU A 15 7.69 -15.48 4.74
N LYS A 16 9.01 -15.70 4.63
CA LYS A 16 9.84 -16.15 5.75
C LYS A 16 9.73 -15.18 6.93
N ARG A 17 9.85 -13.88 6.67
CA ARG A 17 9.79 -12.85 7.70
C ARG A 17 8.43 -12.77 8.39
N ALA A 18 7.33 -12.87 7.64
CA ALA A 18 5.99 -12.87 8.19
C ALA A 18 5.75 -14.11 9.08
N ILE A 19 6.18 -15.29 8.64
CA ILE A 19 6.10 -16.53 9.42
C ILE A 19 6.88 -16.42 10.73
N GLU A 20 8.14 -15.95 10.68
CA GLU A 20 8.97 -15.75 11.86
C GLU A 20 8.33 -14.76 12.85
N THR A 21 7.82 -13.65 12.31
CA THR A 21 7.24 -12.60 13.13
C THR A 21 5.96 -13.08 13.79
N VAL A 22 5.02 -13.69 13.06
CA VAL A 22 3.80 -14.24 13.66
C VAL A 22 4.11 -15.31 14.70
N ALA A 23 5.11 -16.17 14.45
CA ALA A 23 5.53 -17.16 15.44
C ALA A 23 6.07 -16.53 16.71
N ARG A 24 6.87 -15.46 16.61
CA ARG A 24 7.39 -14.73 17.78
C ARG A 24 6.29 -14.02 18.56
N GLU A 25 5.33 -13.43 17.86
CA GLU A 25 4.34 -12.52 18.45
C GLU A 25 3.07 -13.22 18.95
N THR A 26 2.75 -14.39 18.39
CA THR A 26 1.51 -15.12 18.71
C THR A 26 1.76 -16.56 19.15
N GLY A 27 2.98 -17.07 19.00
CA GLY A 27 3.30 -18.49 19.20
C GLY A 27 2.87 -19.40 18.05
N LEU A 28 2.11 -18.90 17.06
CA LEU A 28 1.65 -19.69 15.92
C LEU A 28 2.82 -20.01 14.97
N ARG A 29 3.16 -21.29 14.87
CA ARG A 29 4.23 -21.76 13.98
C ARG A 29 3.64 -22.26 12.67
N LEU A 30 3.91 -21.55 11.58
CA LEU A 30 3.61 -21.97 10.22
C LEU A 30 4.84 -22.65 9.61
N ARG A 31 4.61 -23.70 8.82
CA ARG A 31 5.64 -24.39 8.04
C ARG A 31 5.32 -24.24 6.56
N ILE A 32 6.34 -23.94 5.75
CA ILE A 32 6.25 -23.95 4.30
C ILE A 32 6.30 -25.40 3.83
N ASP A 33 5.21 -25.90 3.24
CA ASP A 33 5.17 -27.24 2.65
C ASP A 33 5.62 -27.23 1.19
N LYS A 34 5.27 -26.17 0.46
CA LYS A 34 5.63 -25.99 -0.95
C LYS A 34 5.72 -24.50 -1.27
N LEU A 35 6.79 -24.10 -1.95
CA LEU A 35 6.85 -22.83 -2.66
C LEU A 35 6.38 -23.08 -4.10
N ARG A 36 5.56 -22.19 -4.63
CA ARG A 36 5.03 -22.20 -6.00
C ARG A 36 4.33 -23.50 -6.38
N GLY A 37 3.03 -23.49 -6.17
CA GLY A 37 2.13 -24.56 -6.55
C GLY A 37 1.31 -24.21 -7.78
N LYS A 38 0.82 -25.25 -8.45
CA LYS A 38 -0.40 -25.16 -9.26
C LYS A 38 -1.47 -25.99 -8.60
N ALA A 39 -2.68 -25.48 -8.60
CA ALA A 39 -3.86 -26.21 -8.17
C ALA A 39 -5.00 -25.87 -9.14
N GLY A 40 -5.27 -26.83 -10.03
CA GLY A 40 -6.06 -26.57 -11.24
C GLY A 40 -5.35 -25.57 -12.15
N LEU A 41 -6.09 -24.55 -12.59
CA LEU A 41 -5.60 -23.49 -13.48
C LEU A 41 -4.94 -22.32 -12.74
N ARG A 42 -4.88 -22.34 -11.40
CA ARG A 42 -4.37 -21.23 -10.59
C ARG A 42 -2.97 -21.51 -10.07
N GLU A 43 -2.12 -20.50 -10.15
CA GLU A 43 -0.83 -20.47 -9.49
C GLU A 43 -1.01 -20.03 -8.03
N ILE A 44 -0.23 -20.64 -7.14
CA ILE A 44 -0.23 -20.35 -5.70
C ILE A 44 1.21 -20.06 -5.31
N ASP A 45 1.46 -18.95 -4.64
CA ASP A 45 2.82 -18.55 -4.28
C ASP A 45 3.45 -19.49 -3.23
N ALA A 46 2.66 -19.93 -2.24
CA ALA A 46 3.09 -20.94 -1.29
C ALA A 46 1.93 -21.74 -0.68
N VAL A 47 2.24 -22.94 -0.19
CA VAL A 47 1.33 -23.73 0.65
C VAL A 47 1.95 -23.89 2.02
N LEU A 48 1.19 -23.51 3.04
CA LEU A 48 1.61 -23.53 4.45
C LEU A 48 0.77 -24.51 5.26
N THR A 49 1.36 -25.05 6.33
CA THR A 49 0.64 -25.84 7.34
C THR A 49 0.91 -25.27 8.74
N ILE A 50 -0.10 -25.24 9.58
CA ILE A 50 0.05 -24.88 11.00
C ILE A 50 0.68 -26.07 11.73
N LYS A 51 1.77 -25.86 12.46
CA LYS A 51 2.47 -26.93 13.19
C LYS A 51 1.50 -27.60 14.19
N GLY A 52 1.44 -28.93 14.16
CA GLY A 52 0.53 -29.72 14.99
C GLY A 52 -0.88 -29.88 14.40
N ARG A 53 -1.12 -29.41 13.18
CA ARG A 53 -2.40 -29.43 12.49
C ARG A 53 -2.25 -29.98 11.07
N LYS A 54 -3.35 -30.48 10.49
CA LYS A 54 -3.37 -31.03 9.12
C LYS A 54 -3.88 -30.02 8.08
N GLU A 55 -4.49 -28.93 8.55
CA GLU A 55 -5.06 -27.88 7.73
C GLU A 55 -3.97 -27.13 6.96
N ARG A 56 -4.14 -27.07 5.63
CA ARG A 56 -3.25 -26.39 4.70
C ARG A 56 -3.85 -25.04 4.29
N LEU A 57 -2.99 -24.05 4.14
CA LEU A 57 -3.33 -22.71 3.70
C LEU A 57 -2.62 -22.42 2.38
N ALA A 58 -3.35 -21.86 1.41
CA ALA A 58 -2.76 -21.33 0.20
C ALA A 58 -2.44 -19.87 0.44
N ALA A 59 -1.17 -19.49 0.23
CA ALA A 59 -0.69 -18.15 0.43
C ALA A 59 -0.61 -17.42 -0.91
N GLU A 60 -1.19 -16.22 -0.94
CA GLU A 60 -0.92 -15.19 -1.94
C GLU A 60 0.05 -14.19 -1.30
N ILE A 61 1.23 -14.00 -1.89
CA ILE A 61 2.26 -13.10 -1.38
C ILE A 61 2.16 -11.77 -2.12
N LYS A 62 2.07 -10.68 -1.37
CA LYS A 62 2.12 -9.33 -1.92
C LYS A 62 3.19 -8.52 -1.23
N ARG A 63 4.20 -8.09 -1.99
CA ARG A 63 5.16 -7.08 -1.53
C ARG A 63 4.47 -5.80 -1.09
N TRP A 64 3.34 -5.48 -1.69
CA TRP A 64 2.53 -4.34 -1.30
C TRP A 64 1.07 -4.60 -1.68
N ALA A 65 0.16 -4.44 -0.71
CA ALA A 65 -1.28 -4.55 -0.91
C ALA A 65 -1.90 -3.14 -0.87
N PRO A 66 -2.07 -2.47 -2.03
CA PRO A 66 -2.68 -1.16 -2.06
C PRO A 66 -4.15 -1.22 -1.67
N GLN A 67 -4.57 -0.29 -0.80
CA GLN A 67 -5.98 -0.09 -0.42
C GLN A 67 -6.91 0.09 -1.63
N ALA A 68 -6.42 0.71 -2.71
CA ALA A 68 -7.18 0.96 -3.92
C ALA A 68 -7.61 -0.33 -4.65
N ASN A 69 -6.83 -1.41 -4.54
CA ASN A 69 -7.12 -2.69 -5.20
C ASN A 69 -7.55 -3.79 -4.21
N LEU A 70 -7.96 -3.41 -3.00
CA LEU A 70 -8.25 -4.36 -1.93
C LEU A 70 -9.35 -5.36 -2.30
N GLY A 71 -10.39 -4.92 -3.02
CA GLY A 71 -11.47 -5.83 -3.46
C GLY A 71 -11.00 -6.91 -4.43
N ALA A 72 -10.14 -6.55 -5.40
CA ALA A 72 -9.54 -7.53 -6.31
C ALA A 72 -8.63 -8.51 -5.56
N LEU A 73 -7.85 -8.02 -4.58
CA LEU A 73 -7.00 -8.85 -3.74
C LEU A 73 -7.82 -9.83 -2.88
N ILE A 74 -8.92 -9.36 -2.27
CA ILE A 74 -9.87 -10.21 -1.53
C ILE A 74 -10.37 -11.34 -2.42
N ASN A 75 -10.84 -11.02 -3.63
CA ASN A 75 -11.33 -12.02 -4.58
C ASN A 75 -10.24 -13.02 -5.00
N GLN A 76 -8.99 -12.57 -5.18
CA GLN A 76 -7.86 -13.45 -5.48
C GLN A 76 -7.62 -14.46 -4.36
N VAL A 77 -7.52 -13.98 -3.12
CA VAL A 77 -7.24 -14.82 -1.95
C VAL A 77 -8.40 -15.78 -1.65
N GLN A 78 -9.66 -15.32 -1.75
CA GLN A 78 -10.84 -16.14 -1.51
C GLN A 78 -11.01 -17.25 -2.54
N ALA A 79 -10.59 -17.01 -3.79
CA ALA A 79 -10.70 -17.98 -4.86
C ALA A 79 -9.47 -18.90 -4.98
N LEU A 80 -8.58 -18.89 -3.98
CA LEU A 80 -7.57 -19.94 -3.82
C LEU A 80 -8.25 -21.30 -3.52
N PRO A 81 -7.64 -22.43 -3.92
CA PRO A 81 -8.30 -23.74 -3.90
C PRO A 81 -8.37 -24.39 -2.50
N MET A 82 -7.89 -23.70 -1.47
CA MET A 82 -7.99 -24.04 -0.06
C MET A 82 -8.15 -22.73 0.73
N LYS A 83 -8.20 -22.79 2.07
CA LYS A 83 -8.26 -21.58 2.88
C LYS A 83 -7.15 -20.61 2.49
N GLY A 84 -7.54 -19.48 1.92
CA GLY A 84 -6.63 -18.44 1.46
C GLY A 84 -5.99 -17.71 2.64
N LEU A 85 -4.74 -17.31 2.43
CA LEU A 85 -3.96 -16.49 3.35
C LEU A 85 -3.25 -15.41 2.54
N LEU A 86 -3.50 -14.14 2.86
CA LEU A 86 -2.69 -13.05 2.37
C LEU A 86 -1.41 -12.93 3.19
N VAL A 87 -0.25 -12.93 2.52
CA VAL A 87 1.04 -12.67 3.15
C VAL A 87 1.58 -11.36 2.58
N ALA A 88 1.70 -10.33 3.41
CA ALA A 88 2.07 -9.00 2.94
C ALA A 88 3.31 -8.42 3.65
N ASP A 89 3.98 -7.45 3.04
CA ASP A 89 5.00 -6.68 3.76
C ASP A 89 4.39 -5.82 4.87
N TYR A 90 3.21 -5.26 4.65
CA TYR A 90 2.48 -4.54 5.70
C TYR A 90 0.97 -4.53 5.45
N VAL A 91 0.22 -4.83 6.50
CA VAL A 91 -1.23 -4.63 6.53
C VAL A 91 -1.56 -3.45 7.44
N ASN A 92 -1.96 -2.32 6.85
CA ASN A 92 -2.36 -1.15 7.63
C ASN A 92 -3.73 -1.36 8.33
N PRO A 93 -4.07 -0.58 9.36
CA PRO A 93 -5.28 -0.80 10.17
C PRO A 93 -6.59 -0.80 9.35
N ASN A 94 -6.73 0.12 8.40
CA ASN A 94 -7.91 0.19 7.54
C ASN A 94 -8.05 -1.06 6.64
N MET A 95 -6.93 -1.67 6.25
CA MET A 95 -6.92 -2.87 5.41
C MET A 95 -7.23 -4.09 6.26
N ALA A 96 -6.60 -4.17 7.43
CA ALA A 96 -6.85 -5.22 8.40
C ALA A 96 -8.33 -5.33 8.73
N GLU A 97 -9.00 -4.20 8.97
CA GLU A 97 -10.42 -4.18 9.29
C GLU A 97 -11.27 -4.71 8.13
N LYS A 98 -11.07 -4.20 6.92
CA LYS A 98 -11.79 -4.67 5.73
C LYS A 98 -11.53 -6.15 5.40
N LEU A 99 -10.28 -6.61 5.53
CA LEU A 99 -9.94 -8.02 5.34
C LEU A 99 -10.66 -8.89 6.37
N ARG A 100 -10.70 -8.44 7.63
CA ARG A 100 -11.39 -9.13 8.73
C ARG A 100 -12.91 -9.19 8.50
N GLU A 101 -13.54 -8.09 8.11
CA GLU A 101 -14.97 -8.02 7.75
C GLU A 101 -15.33 -8.98 6.61
N GLN A 102 -14.39 -9.24 5.69
CA GLN A 102 -14.56 -10.15 4.55
C GLN A 102 -14.02 -11.57 4.83
N HIS A 103 -13.68 -11.88 6.08
CA HIS A 103 -13.12 -13.17 6.51
C HIS A 103 -11.87 -13.59 5.71
N VAL A 104 -11.10 -12.63 5.19
CA VAL A 104 -9.84 -12.88 4.50
C VAL A 104 -8.70 -12.87 5.50
N GLN A 105 -8.09 -14.04 5.66
CA GLN A 105 -6.98 -14.22 6.58
C GLN A 105 -5.72 -13.52 6.06
N PHE A 106 -4.93 -12.95 6.97
CA PHE A 106 -3.68 -12.32 6.61
C PHE A 106 -2.59 -12.44 7.69
N ILE A 107 -1.34 -12.35 7.26
CA ILE A 107 -0.17 -12.12 8.11
C ILE A 107 0.77 -11.12 7.44
N ASP A 108 1.53 -10.35 8.22
CA ASP A 108 2.54 -9.43 7.68
C ASP A 108 3.92 -9.50 8.38
N THR A 109 4.90 -8.79 7.82
CA THR A 109 6.29 -8.82 8.30
C THR A 109 6.53 -8.05 9.61
N VAL A 110 5.51 -7.33 10.12
CA VAL A 110 5.56 -6.56 11.36
C VAL A 110 4.73 -7.19 12.49
N GLY A 111 3.98 -8.25 12.18
CA GLY A 111 3.23 -9.06 13.12
C GLY A 111 1.76 -8.68 13.24
N ASN A 112 1.20 -7.89 12.30
CA ASN A 112 -0.25 -7.88 12.17
C ASN A 112 -0.70 -9.22 11.59
N ALA A 113 -1.77 -9.78 12.15
CA ALA A 113 -2.29 -11.07 11.75
C ALA A 113 -3.79 -11.16 12.01
N TYR A 114 -4.51 -11.76 11.08
CA TYR A 114 -5.87 -12.24 11.28
C TYR A 114 -5.96 -13.67 10.76
N LEU A 115 -6.28 -14.61 11.65
CA LEU A 115 -6.52 -16.00 11.31
C LEU A 115 -7.78 -16.47 12.02
N ASP A 116 -8.66 -17.12 11.27
CA ASP A 116 -9.92 -17.66 11.74
C ASP A 116 -10.08 -19.10 11.23
N ILE A 117 -9.36 -20.00 11.90
CA ILE A 117 -9.30 -21.43 11.57
C ILE A 117 -9.61 -22.19 12.85
N PRO A 118 -10.91 -22.37 13.18
CA PRO A 118 -11.33 -23.00 14.43
C PRO A 118 -10.53 -24.28 14.75
N PRO A 119 -10.06 -24.45 16.00
CA PRO A 119 -10.26 -23.56 17.15
C PRO A 119 -9.26 -22.38 17.28
N VAL A 120 -8.46 -22.10 16.25
CA VAL A 120 -7.48 -21.01 16.25
C VAL A 120 -8.13 -19.72 15.75
N TYR A 121 -8.19 -18.73 16.64
CA TYR A 121 -8.53 -17.36 16.30
C TYR A 121 -7.38 -16.44 16.73
N ILE A 122 -6.84 -15.66 15.79
CA ILE A 122 -5.77 -14.69 16.04
C ILE A 122 -6.21 -13.38 15.42
N LEU A 123 -6.18 -12.31 16.21
CA LEU A 123 -6.34 -10.95 15.72
C LEU A 123 -5.30 -10.05 16.39
N VAL A 124 -4.34 -9.59 15.60
CA VAL A 124 -3.30 -8.65 15.99
C VAL A 124 -3.30 -7.54 14.95
N THR A 125 -3.66 -6.33 15.35
CA THR A 125 -3.71 -5.16 14.46
C THR A 125 -3.06 -3.94 15.11
N GLY A 126 -2.83 -2.88 14.34
CA GLY A 126 -2.31 -1.61 14.85
C GLY A 126 -0.79 -1.55 15.02
N ARG A 127 -0.06 -2.63 14.71
CA ARG A 127 1.40 -2.60 14.64
C ARG A 127 1.82 -1.83 13.41
N ARG A 128 2.92 -1.08 13.55
CA ARG A 128 3.42 -0.20 12.50
C ARG A 128 4.76 -0.71 12.02
N GLN A 129 5.01 -0.64 10.72
CA GLN A 129 6.36 -0.82 10.20
C GLN A 129 7.32 0.07 10.99
N PRO A 130 8.40 -0.48 11.57
CA PRO A 130 9.43 0.34 12.18
C PRO A 130 9.94 1.27 11.07
N LYS A 131 9.78 2.58 11.29
CA LYS A 131 10.20 3.59 10.32
C LYS A 131 11.66 3.27 9.95
N ARG A 132 11.90 2.86 8.69
CA ARG A 132 13.25 2.83 8.13
C ARG A 132 13.84 4.20 8.47
N LYS A 133 15.00 4.24 9.14
CA LYS A 133 15.62 5.48 9.63
C LYS A 133 16.03 6.34 8.41
N GLU A 134 15.06 7.00 7.80
CA GLU A 134 15.29 8.07 6.84
C GLU A 134 15.57 9.33 7.66
N LYS A 135 16.68 9.98 7.31
CA LYS A 135 17.21 11.14 8.01
C LYS A 135 16.17 12.29 7.97
N THR A 136 16.08 12.99 9.10
CA THR A 136 15.30 14.22 9.39
C THR A 136 13.77 14.15 9.20
N LYS A 137 13.06 14.01 10.33
CA LYS A 137 11.61 13.80 10.48
C LYS A 137 10.72 15.01 10.17
N GLU A 138 11.26 16.22 10.05
CA GLU A 138 10.43 17.43 9.99
C GLU A 138 10.06 17.84 8.57
N ASP A 139 10.99 17.81 7.62
CA ASP A 139 10.70 18.20 6.23
C ASP A 139 10.07 17.08 5.40
N THR A 140 10.43 15.82 5.66
CA THR A 140 9.84 14.64 5.00
C THR A 140 8.36 14.46 5.33
N ASN A 141 7.89 14.92 6.50
CA ASN A 141 6.51 14.78 6.93
C ASN A 141 5.56 15.78 6.24
N ARG A 142 6.06 16.96 5.83
CA ARG A 142 5.28 17.98 5.12
C ARG A 142 4.86 17.53 3.72
N ALA A 143 5.72 16.80 3.01
CA ALA A 143 5.39 16.26 1.69
C ALA A 143 4.18 15.31 1.71
N PHE A 144 3.93 14.63 2.83
CA PHE A 144 2.83 13.69 3.02
C PHE A 144 1.82 14.17 4.07
N ASP A 145 1.73 15.49 4.29
CA ASP A 145 0.59 16.11 4.97
C ASP A 145 -0.56 16.39 3.97
N ARG A 146 -1.70 16.89 4.46
CA ARG A 146 -2.90 17.09 3.61
C ARG A 146 -2.61 17.94 2.37
N THR A 147 -1.89 19.04 2.54
CA THR A 147 -1.58 19.97 1.46
C THR A 147 -0.45 19.44 0.57
N GLY A 148 0.52 18.73 1.16
CA GLY A 148 1.57 18.04 0.42
C GLY A 148 1.04 16.92 -0.47
N LEU A 149 0.01 16.20 -0.02
CA LEU A 149 -0.62 15.14 -0.83
C LEU A 149 -1.25 15.67 -2.12
N LYS A 150 -1.73 16.93 -2.16
CA LYS A 150 -2.21 17.53 -3.42
C LYS A 150 -1.08 17.75 -4.41
N VAL A 151 0.07 18.25 -3.95
CA VAL A 151 1.26 18.47 -4.77
C VAL A 151 1.83 17.14 -5.27
N VAL A 152 1.93 16.14 -4.39
CA VAL A 152 2.37 14.79 -4.78
C VAL A 152 1.41 14.18 -5.79
N PHE A 153 0.10 14.34 -5.63
CA PHE A 153 -0.88 13.88 -6.62
C PHE A 153 -0.68 14.54 -7.98
N ALA A 154 -0.45 15.85 -8.02
CA ALA A 154 -0.14 16.57 -9.26
C ALA A 154 1.11 16.00 -9.96
N PHE A 155 2.17 15.66 -9.21
CA PHE A 155 3.36 14.99 -9.76
C PHE A 155 3.09 13.56 -10.24
N LEU A 156 2.20 12.82 -9.56
CA LEU A 156 1.81 11.47 -9.98
C LEU A 156 0.97 11.49 -11.27
N CYS A 157 0.21 12.56 -11.51
CA CYS A 157 -0.52 12.80 -12.74
C CYS A 157 0.38 13.35 -13.87
N ARG A 158 1.34 14.21 -13.53
CA ARG A 158 2.24 14.91 -14.45
C ARG A 158 3.67 14.91 -13.91
N PRO A 159 4.46 13.85 -14.11
CA PRO A 159 5.81 13.73 -13.55
C PRO A 159 6.76 14.88 -13.95
N GLU A 160 6.59 15.43 -15.14
CA GLU A 160 7.34 16.57 -15.67
C GLU A 160 7.15 17.87 -14.86
N LEU A 161 6.02 18.00 -14.15
CA LEU A 161 5.72 19.16 -13.29
C LEU A 161 6.74 19.31 -12.16
N VAL A 162 7.46 18.24 -11.80
CA VAL A 162 8.56 18.29 -10.81
C VAL A 162 9.66 19.26 -11.24
N ALA A 163 9.88 19.42 -12.56
CA ALA A 163 10.86 20.35 -13.10
C ALA A 163 10.36 21.81 -13.14
N ALA A 164 9.04 22.03 -13.14
CA ALA A 164 8.41 23.33 -13.33
C ALA A 164 8.68 24.33 -12.18
N PRO A 165 8.64 25.65 -12.41
CA PRO A 165 8.80 26.64 -11.35
C PRO A 165 7.86 26.41 -10.16
N TYR A 166 8.30 26.76 -8.95
CA TYR A 166 7.52 26.56 -7.72
C TYR A 166 6.12 27.18 -7.76
N ARG A 167 5.95 28.29 -8.49
CA ARG A 167 4.66 28.96 -8.68
C ARG A 167 3.70 28.13 -9.52
N GLU A 168 4.17 27.61 -10.64
CA GLU A 168 3.39 26.73 -11.50
C GLU A 168 2.97 25.45 -10.77
N ILE A 169 3.89 24.86 -9.98
CA ILE A 169 3.56 23.70 -9.13
C ILE A 169 2.45 24.04 -8.15
N ALA A 170 2.53 25.19 -7.50
CA ALA A 170 1.54 25.63 -6.52
C ALA A 170 0.17 25.86 -7.17
N ASP A 171 0.14 26.47 -8.34
CA ASP A 171 -1.07 26.76 -9.11
C ASP A 171 -1.76 25.47 -9.57
N VAL A 172 -1.00 24.55 -10.19
CA VAL A 172 -1.54 23.25 -10.65
C VAL A 172 -2.05 22.40 -9.49
N ALA A 173 -1.37 22.42 -8.34
CA ALA A 173 -1.77 21.64 -7.16
C ALA A 173 -2.83 22.33 -6.29
N GLY A 174 -3.18 23.60 -6.56
CA GLY A 174 -4.12 24.39 -5.76
C GLY A 174 -3.66 24.57 -4.30
N VAL A 175 -2.39 24.94 -4.10
CA VAL A 175 -1.78 25.17 -2.78
C VAL A 175 -1.02 26.50 -2.71
N ALA A 176 -0.64 26.94 -1.51
CA ALA A 176 0.21 28.12 -1.35
C ALA A 176 1.64 27.86 -1.87
N LEU A 177 2.31 28.90 -2.38
CA LEU A 177 3.69 28.82 -2.89
C LEU A 177 4.68 28.22 -1.87
N GLY A 178 4.56 28.62 -0.60
CA GLY A 178 5.40 28.09 0.48
C GLY A 178 5.21 26.59 0.71
N THR A 179 4.01 26.07 0.46
CA THR A 179 3.72 24.62 0.53
C THR A 179 4.49 23.88 -0.56
N ALA A 180 4.44 24.34 -1.82
CA ALA A 180 5.19 23.72 -2.91
C ALA A 180 6.71 23.68 -2.61
N GLY A 181 7.23 24.76 -2.02
CA GLY A 181 8.59 24.84 -1.46
C GLY A 181 8.92 23.70 -0.48
N GLY A 182 8.14 23.61 0.59
CA GLY A 182 8.33 22.61 1.64
C GLY A 182 8.17 21.17 1.15
N VAL A 183 7.22 20.92 0.25
CA VAL A 183 6.98 19.58 -0.32
C VAL A 183 8.18 19.11 -1.14
N ILE A 184 8.71 19.96 -2.02
CA ILE A 184 9.89 19.58 -2.82
C ILE A 184 11.10 19.31 -1.93
N SER A 185 11.35 20.13 -0.92
CA SER A 185 12.43 19.88 0.05
C SER A 185 12.22 18.53 0.78
N GLY A 186 10.99 18.24 1.20
CA GLY A 186 10.65 16.98 1.84
C GLY A 186 10.82 15.76 0.93
N LEU A 187 10.41 15.86 -0.34
CA LEU A 187 10.56 14.79 -1.33
C LEU A 187 12.02 14.56 -1.71
N LYS A 188 12.86 15.61 -1.77
CA LYS A 188 14.32 15.46 -1.94
C LYS A 188 14.94 14.75 -0.74
N ALA A 189 14.60 15.17 0.48
CA ALA A 189 15.11 14.55 1.71
C ALA A 189 14.72 13.07 1.83
N ALA A 190 13.52 12.70 1.36
CA ALA A 190 13.04 11.33 1.29
C ALA A 190 13.49 10.56 0.02
N GLY A 191 14.36 11.16 -0.81
CA GLY A 191 14.93 10.53 -1.99
C GLY A 191 13.91 10.18 -3.09
N PHE A 192 12.82 10.93 -3.19
CA PHE A 192 11.84 10.81 -4.29
C PHE A 192 12.17 11.74 -5.46
N ILE A 193 12.84 12.87 -5.19
CA ILE A 193 13.30 13.82 -6.19
C ILE A 193 14.82 13.86 -6.19
N PHE A 194 15.42 13.77 -7.37
CA PHE A 194 16.82 14.04 -7.60
C PHE A 194 17.01 15.40 -8.26
N GLU A 195 18.00 16.16 -7.80
CA GLU A 195 18.36 17.45 -8.38
C GLU A 195 19.75 17.36 -9.00
N TYR A 196 19.90 17.82 -10.25
CA TYR A 196 21.15 17.76 -10.99
C TYR A 196 21.36 18.95 -11.92
N GLY A 197 22.62 19.11 -12.35
CA GLY A 197 23.05 20.19 -13.24
C GLY A 197 23.18 21.54 -12.52
N LYS A 198 23.84 22.49 -13.18
CA LYS A 198 24.02 23.87 -12.66
C LYS A 198 22.70 24.61 -12.51
N ASP A 199 21.70 24.26 -13.32
CA ASP A 199 20.37 24.86 -13.33
C ASP A 199 19.42 24.24 -12.28
N LYS A 200 19.91 23.33 -11.41
CA LYS A 200 19.09 22.66 -10.39
C LYS A 200 17.83 22.00 -10.97
N ARG A 201 18.00 21.26 -12.08
CA ARG A 201 16.90 20.51 -12.69
C ARG A 201 16.46 19.40 -11.75
N ARG A 202 15.16 19.16 -11.66
CA ARG A 202 14.56 18.19 -10.74
C ARG A 202 13.87 17.09 -11.53
N GLU A 203 14.04 15.85 -11.08
CA GLU A 203 13.44 14.68 -11.69
C GLU A 203 12.93 13.72 -10.62
N LEU A 204 11.86 13.00 -10.95
CA LEU A 204 11.26 11.99 -10.09
C LEU A 204 11.95 10.65 -10.28
N VAL A 205 12.47 10.06 -9.21
CA VAL A 205 13.34 8.86 -9.29
C VAL A 205 12.59 7.55 -9.07
N ASP A 206 11.53 7.55 -8.27
CA ASP A 206 10.85 6.32 -7.84
C ASP A 206 9.34 6.54 -7.79
N TYR A 207 8.73 6.61 -8.97
CA TYR A 207 7.29 6.84 -9.15
C TYR A 207 6.46 5.83 -8.36
N LYS A 208 6.83 4.55 -8.43
CA LYS A 208 6.10 3.47 -7.75
C LYS A 208 6.16 3.68 -6.25
N ARG A 209 7.34 3.89 -5.64
CA ARG A 209 7.43 4.15 -4.20
C ARG A 209 6.66 5.40 -3.78
N LEU A 210 6.68 6.46 -4.60
CA LEU A 210 5.94 7.69 -4.31
C LEU A 210 4.42 7.47 -4.35
N LEU A 211 3.92 6.80 -5.39
CA LEU A 211 2.51 6.41 -5.52
C LEU A 211 2.08 5.58 -4.31
N ASN A 212 2.93 4.63 -3.90
CA ASN A 212 2.62 3.76 -2.78
C ASN A 212 2.44 4.54 -1.49
N ARG A 213 3.39 5.44 -1.23
CA ARG A 213 3.37 6.31 -0.05
C ARG A 213 2.16 7.25 -0.05
N TRP A 214 1.76 7.72 -1.22
CA TRP A 214 0.56 8.55 -1.39
C TRP A 214 -0.72 7.77 -1.09
N VAL A 215 -0.86 6.55 -1.63
CA VAL A 215 -2.02 5.67 -1.40
C VAL A 215 -2.16 5.27 0.08
N GLU A 216 -1.05 5.10 0.81
CA GLU A 216 -1.06 4.83 2.26
C GLU A 216 -1.65 5.99 3.06
N THR A 217 -1.32 7.23 2.69
CA THR A 217 -1.59 8.41 3.51
C THR A 217 -2.85 9.16 3.09
N TYR A 218 -3.29 9.01 1.83
CA TYR A 218 -4.50 9.63 1.29
C TYR A 218 -5.78 9.32 2.10
N PRO A 219 -6.11 8.05 2.44
CA PRO A 219 -7.33 7.72 3.16
C PRO A 219 -7.40 8.31 4.56
N GLU A 220 -6.24 8.47 5.22
CA GLU A 220 -6.17 8.97 6.60
C GLU A 220 -6.16 10.50 6.65
N LYS A 221 -5.49 11.17 5.70
CA LYS A 221 -5.19 12.60 5.79
C LYS A 221 -6.00 13.48 4.85
N LEU A 222 -6.30 13.02 3.63
CA LEU A 222 -6.93 13.84 2.60
C LEU A 222 -8.40 13.45 2.37
N ARG A 223 -8.70 12.16 2.21
CA ARG A 223 -10.07 11.66 1.91
C ARG A 223 -11.14 12.16 2.90
N PRO A 224 -10.95 12.11 4.24
CA PRO A 224 -12.02 12.48 5.17
C PRO A 224 -12.41 13.97 5.10
N LYS A 225 -11.49 14.81 4.60
CA LYS A 225 -11.69 16.25 4.47
C LYS A 225 -11.90 16.71 3.01
N ALA A 226 -12.02 15.76 2.09
CA ALA A 226 -12.44 15.98 0.70
C ALA A 226 -13.91 15.59 0.50
N HIS A 227 -14.55 15.01 1.51
CA HIS A 227 -15.97 14.69 1.50
C HIS A 227 -16.79 15.97 1.65
N ILE A 228 -17.48 16.37 0.58
CA ILE A 228 -18.35 17.55 0.55
C ILE A 228 -19.79 17.15 0.92
N GLY A 229 -20.18 15.91 0.64
CA GLY A 229 -21.50 15.34 0.92
C GLY A 229 -21.79 14.18 -0.04
N ASP A 230 -22.81 13.40 0.28
CA ASP A 230 -23.42 12.47 -0.66
C ASP A 230 -24.48 13.25 -1.47
N PHE A 231 -24.30 13.29 -2.79
CA PHE A 231 -25.23 13.97 -3.69
C PHE A 231 -26.03 12.91 -4.43
N HIS A 232 -27.35 12.96 -4.28
CA HIS A 232 -28.28 12.15 -5.05
C HIS A 232 -28.96 13.04 -6.10
N ALA A 233 -28.93 12.60 -7.35
CA ALA A 233 -29.81 13.15 -8.38
C ALA A 233 -31.03 12.23 -8.48
N GLU A 234 -32.23 12.81 -8.56
CA GLU A 234 -33.47 12.05 -8.78
C GLU A 234 -33.47 11.37 -10.16
N ASP A 235 -32.83 12.00 -11.14
CA ASP A 235 -32.58 11.44 -12.47
C ASP A 235 -31.08 11.10 -12.65
N PRO A 236 -30.70 9.83 -12.87
CA PRO A 236 -29.33 9.42 -13.18
C PRO A 236 -28.74 10.07 -14.45
N TYR A 237 -29.58 10.62 -15.32
CA TYR A 237 -29.21 11.22 -16.61
C TYR A 237 -29.26 12.75 -16.62
N TRP A 238 -29.43 13.41 -15.47
CA TRP A 238 -29.53 14.87 -15.33
C TRP A 238 -28.46 15.67 -16.09
N TRP A 239 -27.27 15.08 -16.27
CA TRP A 239 -26.11 15.69 -16.93
C TRP A 239 -26.23 15.78 -18.46
N GLN A 240 -27.23 15.14 -19.07
CA GLN A 240 -27.45 15.22 -20.52
C GLN A 240 -28.15 16.51 -20.94
N ASP A 241 -28.99 17.07 -20.07
CA ASP A 241 -29.78 18.28 -20.32
C ASP A 241 -29.22 19.50 -19.58
N PHE A 242 -28.08 19.35 -18.90
CA PHE A 242 -27.47 20.40 -18.08
C PHE A 242 -26.38 21.15 -18.85
N ASP A 243 -26.63 22.42 -19.15
CA ASP A 243 -25.63 23.29 -19.81
C ASP A 243 -24.72 23.91 -18.74
N VAL A 244 -23.44 23.53 -18.74
CA VAL A 244 -22.45 24.07 -17.79
C VAL A 244 -21.98 25.43 -18.32
N GLN A 245 -22.43 26.52 -17.69
CA GLN A 245 -21.95 27.89 -17.95
C GLN A 245 -20.50 28.11 -17.51
#